data_AF-A0A2A5FJ37-F1
#
_entry.id   AF-A0A2A5FJ37-F1
#
_cell.length_a   1.000
_cell.length_b   1.000
_cell.length_c   1.000
_cell.angle_alpha   90.00
_cell.angle_beta   90.00
_cell.angle_gamma   90.00
#
_symmetry.space_group_name_H-M   'P 1'
#
loop_
_entity.id
_entity.type
_entity.pdbx_description
1 polymer ?
#
loop_
_entity_poly.entity_id
_entity_poly.type
_entity_poly.pdbx_seq_one_letter_code
_entity_poly.pdbx_strand_id
1 'polypeptide(L)'
;MEWQIEYLGPILLLIIFVFFYSYKKITKDPDALTSKHKVKRTYSKTNVDMKKIITKALMNARFKKVGFNNELDRHYAHAGLSFWSFGENITVKVAVTEEGQEVKFASMCAFTTTIIDWGKNKRNAKKFFEHFEELIG
;
A
#
# COMPACT_ATOMS: atom_id res chain seq x y z
N MET A 1 -41.26 -26.06 -4.49
CA MET A 1 -41.02 -24.59 -4.45
C MET A 1 -39.98 -24.20 -3.41
N GLU A 2 -39.83 -24.96 -2.31
CA GLU A 2 -38.79 -24.73 -1.29
C GLU A 2 -37.35 -24.94 -1.78
N TRP A 3 -37.12 -25.93 -2.66
CA TRP A 3 -35.79 -26.20 -3.25
C TRP A 3 -35.18 -25.01 -4.00
N GLN A 4 -35.98 -24.14 -4.62
CA GLN A 4 -35.43 -23.01 -5.40
C GLN A 4 -34.86 -21.90 -4.51
N ILE A 5 -35.39 -21.74 -3.28
CA ILE A 5 -34.94 -20.71 -2.34
C ILE A 5 -33.61 -21.13 -1.70
N GLU A 6 -33.40 -22.43 -1.47
CA GLU A 6 -32.21 -22.98 -0.82
C GLU A 6 -30.94 -22.82 -1.67
N TYR A 7 -31.05 -22.92 -3.00
CA TYR A 7 -29.92 -22.68 -3.91
C TYR A 7 -29.74 -21.21 -4.29
N LEU A 8 -30.74 -20.36 -4.07
CA LEU A 8 -30.68 -18.94 -4.45
C LEU A 8 -29.60 -18.17 -3.68
N GLY A 9 -29.44 -18.45 -2.39
CA GLY A 9 -28.41 -17.84 -1.53
C GLY A 9 -26.97 -18.17 -1.97
N PRO A 10 -26.60 -19.46 -2.08
CA PRO A 10 -25.30 -19.87 -2.59
C PRO A 10 -25.00 -19.35 -4.00
N ILE A 11 -25.99 -19.33 -4.90
CA ILE A 11 -25.83 -18.78 -6.25
C ILE A 11 -25.53 -17.27 -6.20
N LEU A 12 -26.23 -16.51 -5.37
CA LEU A 12 -25.96 -15.08 -5.15
C LEU A 12 -24.53 -14.84 -4.63
N LEU A 13 -24.07 -15.64 -3.66
CA LEU A 13 -22.71 -15.56 -3.14
C LEU A 13 -21.67 -15.86 -4.23
N LEU A 14 -21.93 -16.85 -5.08
CA LEU A 14 -21.06 -17.23 -6.18
C LEU A 14 -21.00 -16.14 -7.26
N ILE A 15 -22.13 -15.52 -7.59
CA ILE A 15 -22.21 -14.37 -8.50
C ILE A 15 -21.41 -13.18 -7.93
N ILE A 16 -21.56 -12.87 -6.65
CA ILE A 16 -20.81 -11.81 -5.98
C ILE A 16 -19.30 -12.10 -6.05
N PHE A 17 -18.89 -13.33 -5.77
CA PHE A 17 -17.48 -13.74 -5.83
C PHE A 17 -16.91 -13.63 -7.24
N VAL A 18 -17.64 -14.12 -8.26
CA VAL A 18 -17.26 -14.02 -9.67
C VAL A 18 -17.21 -12.57 -10.13
N PHE A 19 -18.15 -11.74 -9.70
CA PHE A 19 -18.16 -10.30 -10.00
C PHE A 19 -16.90 -9.62 -9.46
N PHE A 20 -16.54 -9.84 -8.18
CA PHE A 20 -15.31 -9.26 -7.61
C PHE A 20 -14.04 -9.77 -8.31
N TYR A 21 -13.98 -11.06 -8.63
CA TYR A 21 -12.85 -11.66 -9.34
C TYR A 21 -12.71 -11.09 -10.76
N SER A 22 -13.81 -11.01 -11.50
CA SER A 22 -13.85 -10.54 -12.88
C SER A 22 -13.58 -9.04 -12.97
N TYR A 23 -14.17 -8.24 -12.08
CA TYR A 23 -13.92 -6.80 -11.98
C TYR A 23 -12.42 -6.53 -11.81
N LYS A 24 -11.74 -7.23 -10.90
CA LYS A 24 -10.28 -7.09 -10.69
C LYS A 24 -9.46 -7.51 -11.92
N LYS A 25 -9.87 -8.59 -12.61
CA LYS A 25 -9.17 -9.08 -13.80
C LYS A 25 -9.31 -8.12 -14.99
N ILE A 26 -10.47 -7.47 -15.12
CA ILE A 26 -10.78 -6.51 -16.19
C ILE A 26 -10.14 -5.15 -15.91
N THR A 27 -10.27 -4.61 -14.70
CA THR A 27 -9.73 -3.29 -14.38
C THR A 27 -8.21 -3.30 -14.23
N LYS A 28 -7.60 -4.47 -13.99
CA LYS A 28 -6.17 -4.62 -13.63
C LYS A 28 -5.72 -3.67 -12.51
N ASP A 29 -6.68 -3.10 -11.78
CA ASP A 29 -6.43 -2.07 -10.80
C ASP A 29 -6.15 -2.75 -9.45
N PRO A 30 -4.90 -2.69 -8.95
CA PRO A 30 -4.57 -3.22 -7.64
C PRO A 30 -5.27 -2.44 -6.50
N ASP A 31 -5.87 -1.28 -6.77
CA ASP A 31 -6.50 -0.39 -5.79
C ASP A 31 -7.99 -0.68 -5.54
N ALA A 32 -8.59 -1.67 -6.21
CA ALA A 32 -10.00 -2.01 -6.05
C ALA A 32 -10.28 -2.65 -4.67
N LEU A 33 -11.07 -1.95 -3.84
CA LEU A 33 -11.72 -2.43 -2.61
C LEU A 33 -10.79 -2.85 -1.45
N THR A 34 -9.61 -2.24 -1.33
CA THR A 34 -8.73 -2.43 -0.14
C THR A 34 -8.61 -1.17 0.69
N SER A 35 -8.47 -1.35 2.00
CA SER A 35 -8.11 -0.21 2.86
C SER A 35 -6.68 0.25 2.57
N LYS A 36 -6.52 1.56 2.39
CA LYS A 36 -5.26 2.23 2.03
C LYS A 36 -5.03 3.46 2.89
N HIS A 37 -3.79 3.63 3.33
CA HIS A 37 -3.33 4.84 3.99
C HIS A 37 -2.29 5.55 3.14
N LYS A 38 -2.56 6.80 2.79
CA LYS A 38 -1.67 7.66 2.01
C LYS A 38 -1.25 8.85 2.86
N VAL A 39 0.05 9.14 2.90
CA VAL A 39 0.63 10.26 3.64
C VAL A 39 1.60 10.98 2.72
N LYS A 40 1.60 12.30 2.77
CA LYS A 40 2.53 13.15 2.01
C LYS A 40 3.25 14.08 2.97
N ARG A 41 4.55 14.30 2.75
CA ARG A 41 5.36 15.29 3.47
C ARG A 41 6.29 15.99 2.49
N THR A 42 6.40 17.31 2.61
CA THR A 42 7.27 18.14 1.77
C THR A 42 8.52 18.52 2.54
N TYR A 43 9.68 18.39 1.89
CA TYR A 43 10.98 18.71 2.47
C TYR A 43 11.69 19.73 1.58
N SER A 44 12.12 20.86 2.17
CA SER A 44 12.78 21.95 1.44
C SER A 44 14.17 21.56 0.90
N LYS A 45 14.80 20.51 1.43
CA LYS A 45 16.14 20.07 1.01
C LYS A 45 16.12 19.47 -0.40
N THR A 46 16.72 20.18 -1.36
CA THR A 46 16.79 19.77 -2.78
C THR A 46 18.09 19.04 -3.15
N ASN A 47 19.17 19.23 -2.39
CA ASN A 47 20.51 18.65 -2.68
C ASN A 47 20.75 17.26 -2.07
N VAL A 48 19.69 16.55 -1.67
CA VAL A 48 19.81 15.25 -1.01
C VAL A 48 19.36 14.14 -1.96
N ASP A 49 20.11 13.04 -2.00
CA ASP A 49 19.71 11.85 -2.75
C ASP A 49 18.54 11.13 -2.05
N MET A 50 17.33 11.62 -2.33
CA MET A 50 16.10 11.10 -1.76
C MET A 50 15.86 9.64 -2.11
N LYS A 51 16.29 9.17 -3.30
CA LYS A 51 16.08 7.77 -3.69
C LYS A 51 16.86 6.84 -2.78
N LYS A 52 18.12 7.18 -2.52
CA LYS A 52 18.97 6.43 -1.57
C LYS A 52 18.44 6.50 -0.14
N ILE A 53 18.00 7.68 0.31
CA ILE A 53 17.43 7.83 1.66
C ILE A 53 16.15 7.02 1.82
N ILE A 54 15.23 7.06 0.86
CA ILE A 54 13.98 6.29 0.92
C ILE A 54 14.28 4.80 1.01
N THR A 55 15.20 4.30 0.18
CA THR A 55 15.61 2.89 0.21
C THR A 55 16.13 2.51 1.59
N LYS A 56 17.01 3.34 2.17
CA LYS A 56 17.57 3.10 3.50
C LYS A 56 16.53 3.19 4.61
N ALA A 57 15.60 4.15 4.54
CA ALA A 57 14.49 4.30 5.49
C ALA A 57 13.56 3.07 5.46
N LEU A 58 13.25 2.54 4.26
CA LEU A 58 12.45 1.32 4.11
C LEU A 58 13.15 0.09 4.72
N MET A 59 14.46 -0.02 4.55
CA MET A 59 15.28 -1.09 5.15
C MET A 59 15.35 -0.95 6.69
N ASN A 60 15.58 0.26 7.22
CA ASN A 60 15.61 0.54 8.65
C ASN A 60 14.26 0.25 9.31
N ALA A 61 13.16 0.56 8.62
CA ALA A 61 11.81 0.20 9.03
C ALA A 61 11.51 -1.32 8.99
N ARG A 62 12.48 -2.15 8.59
CA ARG A 62 12.40 -3.61 8.48
C ARG A 62 11.31 -4.08 7.51
N PHE A 63 11.02 -3.28 6.48
CA PHE A 63 10.19 -3.77 5.37
C PHE A 63 11.00 -4.74 4.50
N LYS A 64 10.31 -5.71 3.91
CA LYS A 64 10.89 -6.77 3.09
C LYS A 64 10.76 -6.43 1.61
N LYS A 65 11.54 -7.11 0.75
CA LYS A 65 11.49 -6.94 -0.72
C LYS A 65 11.55 -5.45 -1.14
N VAL A 66 12.47 -4.70 -0.54
CA VAL A 66 12.70 -3.29 -0.86
C VAL A 66 13.34 -3.20 -2.24
N GLY A 67 12.81 -2.35 -3.10
CA GLY A 67 13.37 -2.11 -4.42
C GLY A 67 12.85 -0.83 -5.05
N PHE A 68 13.35 -0.55 -6.25
CA PHE A 68 12.95 0.59 -7.04
C PHE A 68 12.40 0.12 -8.39
N ASN A 69 11.27 0.67 -8.80
CA ASN A 69 10.68 0.44 -10.11
C ASN A 69 10.97 1.67 -10.99
N ASN A 70 11.81 1.48 -12.02
CA ASN A 70 12.22 2.54 -12.94
C ASN A 70 11.06 3.05 -13.81
N GLU A 71 10.16 2.16 -14.25
CA GLU A 71 9.04 2.52 -15.14
C GLU A 71 8.00 3.40 -14.42
N LEU A 72 7.78 3.15 -13.13
CA LEU A 72 6.78 3.85 -12.32
C LEU A 72 7.39 4.94 -11.41
N ASP A 73 8.70 5.17 -11.52
CA ASP A 73 9.54 6.05 -10.69
C ASP A 73 9.15 5.98 -9.20
N ARG A 74 9.14 4.76 -8.65
CA ARG A 74 8.69 4.52 -7.26
C ARG A 74 9.50 3.45 -6.55
N HIS A 75 9.71 3.65 -5.26
CA HIS A 75 10.16 2.60 -4.37
C HIS A 75 8.99 1.71 -4.00
N TYR A 76 9.26 0.43 -3.83
CA TYR A 76 8.30 -0.54 -3.34
C TYR A 76 8.91 -1.35 -2.20
N ALA A 77 8.06 -1.78 -1.27
CA ALA A 77 8.43 -2.69 -0.19
C ALA A 77 7.20 -3.46 0.27
N HIS A 78 7.42 -4.51 1.07
CA HIS A 78 6.37 -5.31 1.67
C HIS A 78 6.48 -5.29 3.19
N ALA A 79 5.40 -4.93 3.87
CA ALA A 79 5.30 -5.14 5.30
C ALA A 79 4.89 -6.60 5.58
N GLY A 80 5.55 -7.21 6.57
CA GLY A 80 5.33 -8.62 6.93
C GLY A 80 3.92 -8.91 7.45
N LEU A 81 3.57 -10.19 7.49
CA LEU A 81 2.31 -10.67 8.08
C LEU A 81 2.21 -10.25 9.55
N SER A 82 0.99 -10.00 10.02
CA SER A 82 0.67 -9.89 11.45
C SER A 82 -0.59 -10.70 11.74
N PHE A 83 -0.86 -11.02 13.00
CA PHE A 83 -2.07 -11.77 13.41
C PHE A 83 -3.38 -11.21 12.82
N TRP A 84 -3.41 -9.92 12.50
CA TRP A 84 -4.59 -9.20 12.02
C TRP A 84 -4.49 -8.73 10.56
N SER A 85 -3.40 -9.04 9.85
CA SER A 85 -3.29 -8.69 8.43
C SER A 85 -2.31 -9.56 7.66
N PHE A 86 -2.69 -9.88 6.43
CA PHE A 86 -1.90 -10.70 5.50
C PHE A 86 -0.83 -9.89 4.74
N GLY A 87 -0.20 -8.93 5.43
CA GLY A 87 0.87 -8.08 4.89
C GLY A 87 0.34 -6.88 4.09
N GLU A 88 1.23 -5.93 3.84
CA GLU A 88 0.91 -4.70 3.11
C GLU A 88 1.92 -4.42 2.02
N ASN A 89 1.44 -3.90 0.90
CA ASN A 89 2.24 -3.33 -0.16
C ASN A 89 2.51 -1.87 0.13
N ILE A 90 3.78 -1.50 0.20
CA ILE A 90 4.24 -0.14 0.43
C ILE A 90 4.78 0.42 -0.87
N THR A 91 4.39 1.66 -1.16
CA THR A 91 4.99 2.43 -2.26
C THR A 91 5.40 3.82 -1.77
N VAL A 92 6.55 4.29 -2.24
CA VAL A 92 7.05 5.64 -1.93
C VAL A 92 7.50 6.31 -3.22
N LYS A 93 7.00 7.52 -3.45
CA LYS A 93 7.37 8.36 -4.60
C LYS A 93 7.92 9.69 -4.13
N VAL A 94 8.79 10.28 -4.93
CA VAL A 94 9.27 11.66 -4.75
C VAL A 94 8.76 12.48 -5.92
N ALA A 95 8.18 13.64 -5.62
CA ALA A 95 7.86 14.65 -6.61
C ALA A 95 8.65 15.92 -6.30
N VAL A 96 9.21 16.56 -7.31
CA VAL A 96 9.79 17.90 -7.15
C VAL A 96 8.65 18.91 -7.26
N THR A 97 8.60 19.84 -6.34
CA THR A 97 7.60 20.91 -6.21
C THR A 97 8.31 22.25 -6.02
N GLU A 98 7.60 23.36 -6.16
CA GLU A 98 8.17 24.70 -5.95
C GLU A 98 8.70 24.90 -4.52
N GLU A 99 8.12 24.20 -3.55
CA GLU A 99 8.49 24.26 -2.13
C GLU A 99 9.61 23.28 -1.73
N GLY A 100 10.09 22.45 -2.67
CA GLY A 100 11.12 21.43 -2.44
C GLY A 100 10.71 20.04 -2.95
N GLN A 101 11.07 18.99 -2.23
CA GLN A 101 10.82 17.61 -2.60
C GLN A 101 9.69 16.99 -1.74
N GLU A 102 8.61 16.59 -2.39
CA GLU A 102 7.43 15.96 -1.78
C GLU A 102 7.56 14.43 -1.78
N VAL A 103 7.62 13.83 -0.59
CA VAL A 103 7.64 12.38 -0.40
C VAL A 103 6.21 11.87 -0.17
N LYS A 104 5.73 11.03 -1.08
CA LYS A 104 4.40 10.40 -1.04
C LYS A 104 4.53 8.95 -0.64
N PHE A 105 4.05 8.61 0.55
CA PHE A 105 3.99 7.25 1.07
C PHE A 105 2.58 6.68 0.93
N ALA A 106 2.47 5.41 0.54
CA ALA A 106 1.23 4.65 0.59
C ALA A 106 1.47 3.24 1.14
N SER A 107 0.60 2.80 2.07
CA SER A 107 0.52 1.41 2.55
C SER A 107 -0.88 0.87 2.24
N MET A 108 -0.94 -0.27 1.58
CA MET A 108 -2.19 -0.90 1.12
C MET A 108 -2.21 -2.37 1.52
N CYS A 109 -3.33 -2.87 2.03
CA CYS A 109 -3.46 -4.29 2.37
C CYS A 109 -3.22 -5.17 1.13
N ALA A 110 -2.37 -6.20 1.27
CA ALA A 110 -2.08 -7.11 0.16
C ALA A 110 -3.28 -8.00 -0.22
N PHE A 111 -4.23 -8.18 0.70
CA PHE A 111 -5.40 -9.03 0.52
C PHE A 111 -6.69 -8.21 0.37
N THR A 112 -7.39 -8.45 -0.75
CA THR A 112 -8.58 -7.69 -1.19
C THR A 112 -9.80 -7.79 -0.26
N THR A 113 -9.88 -8.82 0.57
CA THR A 113 -11.04 -9.03 1.46
C THR A 113 -10.93 -8.30 2.80
N THR A 114 -9.80 -7.65 3.07
CA THR A 114 -9.56 -6.99 4.37
C THR A 114 -10.07 -5.55 4.32
N ILE A 115 -11.34 -5.36 4.71
CA ILE A 115 -12.01 -4.04 4.75
C ILE A 115 -11.59 -3.24 6.00
N ILE A 116 -11.14 -3.93 7.06
CA ILE A 116 -10.83 -3.31 8.35
C ILE A 116 -9.33 -3.01 8.45
N ASP A 117 -8.97 -1.72 8.46
CA ASP A 117 -7.62 -1.27 8.82
C ASP A 117 -7.52 -1.10 10.33
N TRP A 118 -6.95 -2.09 11.00
CA TRP A 118 -6.62 -2.08 12.42
C TRP A 118 -5.47 -1.10 12.77
N GLY A 119 -5.32 -0.03 12.00
CA GLY A 119 -4.29 0.99 12.10
C GLY A 119 -2.92 0.55 11.62
N LYS A 120 -2.78 -0.60 10.95
CA LYS A 120 -1.45 -1.11 10.53
C LYS A 120 -0.87 -0.27 9.40
N ASN A 121 -1.69 0.18 8.45
CA ASN A 121 -1.22 1.05 7.38
C ASN A 121 -0.70 2.39 7.93
N LYS A 122 -1.39 2.93 8.94
CA LYS A 122 -0.96 4.13 9.68
C LYS A 122 0.34 3.90 10.45
N ARG A 123 0.48 2.76 11.14
CA ARG A 123 1.73 2.38 11.83
C ARG A 123 2.91 2.24 10.86
N ASN A 124 2.68 1.62 9.70
CA ASN A 124 3.71 1.48 8.66
C ASN A 124 4.18 2.85 8.17
N ALA A 125 3.25 3.79 7.92
CA ALA A 125 3.59 5.15 7.54
C ALA A 125 4.39 5.87 8.63
N LYS A 126 3.95 5.78 9.90
CA LYS A 126 4.67 6.38 11.03
C LYS A 126 6.11 5.85 11.11
N LYS A 127 6.28 4.52 11.08
CA LYS A 127 7.59 3.86 11.16
C LYS A 127 8.51 4.24 10.01
N PHE A 128 7.97 4.36 8.80
CA PHE A 128 8.73 4.84 7.66
C PHE A 128 9.24 6.27 7.89
N PHE A 129 8.35 7.19 8.27
CA PHE A 129 8.73 8.60 8.44
C PHE A 129 9.67 8.82 9.63
N GLU A 130 9.53 8.08 10.72
CA GLU A 130 10.47 8.11 11.85
C GLU A 130 11.92 7.85 11.36
N HIS A 131 12.15 6.79 10.60
CA HIS A 131 13.49 6.49 10.07
C HIS A 131 13.90 7.37 8.89
N PHE A 132 12.96 7.87 8.12
CA PHE A 132 13.24 8.78 7.02
C PHE A 132 13.75 10.13 7.54
N GLU A 133 13.10 10.66 8.58
CA GLU A 133 13.45 11.94 9.21
C GLU A 133 14.80 11.85 9.93
N GLU A 134 15.10 10.74 10.61
CA GLU A 134 16.44 10.46 11.17
C GLU A 134 17.56 10.53 10.11
N LEU A 135 17.28 10.13 8.87
CA LEU A 135 18.27 10.10 7.79
C LEU A 135 18.38 11.42 7.04
N ILE A 136 17.33 12.23 7.05
CA ILE A 136 17.34 13.53 6.36
C ILE A 136 17.91 14.65 7.24
N GLY A 137 17.88 14.50 8.57
CA GLY A 137 18.38 15.47 9.54
C GLY A 137 17.43 16.64 9.72
#